data_AF-A0A2P6SM00-F1
#
_entry.id   AF-A0A2P6SM00-F1
#
_cell.length_a   1.000
_cell.length_b   1.000
_cell.length_c   1.000
_cell.angle_alpha   90.00
_cell.angle_beta   90.00
_cell.angle_gamma   90.00
#
_symmetry.space_group_name_H-M   'P 1'
#
loop_
_entity.id
_entity.type
_entity.pdbx_description
1 polymer ?
#
loop_
_entity_poly.entity_id
_entity_poly.type
_entity_poly.pdbx_seq_one_letter_code
_entity_poly.pdbx_strand_id
1 'polypeptide(L)'
;MNQISVGWYRRCKAGNLEVKQVSGTQLLYRICGSGRSSGSAGFEEKMDFAFDKLESGIKNGSVLFYTGSYESVYILGQCEGDLSNNDCGDCAYEKTDFQCGDSVSGQILQIYIYIYIYIFNTITIPH
;
A
#
# COMPACT_ATOMS: atom_id res chain seq x y z
N MET A 1 -3.11 -5.35 -21.70
CA MET A 1 -3.90 -4.35 -20.94
C MET A 1 -4.02 -4.87 -19.52
N ASN A 2 -3.19 -4.37 -18.60
CA ASN A 2 -3.25 -4.74 -17.19
C ASN A 2 -4.33 -3.88 -16.53
N GLN A 3 -5.59 -4.29 -16.68
CA GLN A 3 -6.68 -3.77 -15.86
C GLN A 3 -6.51 -4.38 -14.47
N ILE A 4 -6.04 -3.58 -13.52
CA ILE A 4 -6.28 -3.89 -12.10
C ILE A 4 -7.77 -3.63 -11.90
N SER A 5 -8.58 -4.68 -12.00
CA SER A 5 -9.93 -4.63 -11.47
C SER A 5 -9.81 -4.31 -9.98
N VAL A 6 -10.39 -3.19 -9.54
CA VAL A 6 -10.31 -2.63 -8.18
C VAL A 6 -11.05 -3.49 -7.12
N GLY A 7 -11.05 -4.81 -7.30
CA GLY A 7 -11.63 -5.80 -6.40
C GLY A 7 -10.92 -7.16 -6.37
N TRP A 8 -10.05 -7.49 -7.35
CA TRP A 8 -9.33 -8.77 -7.39
C TRP A 8 -8.01 -8.64 -8.16
N TYR A 9 -6.92 -9.20 -7.60
CA TYR A 9 -5.65 -9.43 -8.29
C TYR A 9 -5.40 -10.94 -8.39
N ARG A 10 -4.93 -11.41 -9.55
CA ARG A 10 -4.64 -12.83 -9.79
C ARG A 10 -3.20 -13.00 -10.25
N ARG A 11 -2.44 -13.81 -9.52
CA ARG A 11 -1.14 -14.31 -9.97
C ARG A 11 -1.29 -15.72 -10.54
N CYS A 12 -0.94 -15.89 -11.82
CA CYS A 12 -0.83 -17.22 -12.42
C CYS A 12 0.63 -17.67 -12.41
N LYS A 13 0.91 -18.81 -11.77
CA LYS A 13 2.23 -19.46 -11.79
C LYS A 13 2.19 -20.60 -12.82
N ALA A 14 3.10 -20.62 -13.78
CA ALA A 14 3.28 -21.78 -14.65
C ALA A 14 3.90 -22.92 -13.83
N GLY A 15 3.26 -24.09 -13.79
CA GLY A 15 3.54 -25.17 -12.82
C GLY A 15 4.94 -25.81 -12.90
N ASN A 16 5.73 -25.48 -13.93
CA ASN A 16 6.98 -26.15 -14.26
C ASN A 16 8.16 -25.18 -14.37
N LEU A 17 7.92 -23.88 -14.15
CA LEU A 17 8.97 -22.87 -14.19
C LEU A 17 9.44 -22.63 -12.76
N GLU A 18 10.72 -22.85 -12.51
CA GLU A 18 11.38 -22.43 -11.29
C GLU A 18 11.23 -20.90 -11.19
N VAL A 19 10.23 -20.44 -10.45
CA VAL A 19 10.05 -19.01 -10.23
C VAL A 19 11.18 -18.61 -9.32
N LYS A 20 12.15 -17.89 -9.89
CA LYS A 20 13.21 -17.20 -9.15
C LYS A 20 12.56 -16.63 -7.89
N GLN A 21 13.04 -17.03 -6.71
CA GLN A 21 12.59 -16.47 -5.44
C GLN A 21 12.81 -14.96 -5.52
N VAL A 22 11.76 -14.24 -5.89
CA VAL A 22 11.76 -12.79 -5.93
C VAL A 22 11.43 -12.34 -4.52
N SER A 23 12.08 -11.29 -4.02
CA SER A 23 11.76 -10.81 -2.67
C SER A 23 10.26 -10.53 -2.61
N GLY A 24 9.61 -10.94 -1.51
CA GLY A 24 8.17 -10.79 -1.33
C GLY A 24 7.64 -9.37 -1.42
N THR A 25 8.57 -8.43 -1.41
CA THR A 25 8.34 -7.00 -1.40
C THR A 25 8.55 -6.36 -2.78
N GLN A 26 8.89 -7.09 -3.85
CA GLN A 26 9.15 -6.45 -5.16
C GLN A 26 7.95 -5.62 -5.63
N LEU A 27 8.21 -4.36 -6.00
CA LEU A 27 7.20 -3.45 -6.56
C LEU A 27 6.79 -3.94 -7.95
N LEU A 28 5.49 -4.21 -8.14
CA LEU A 28 4.93 -4.63 -9.42
C LEU A 28 4.37 -3.45 -10.22
N TYR A 29 3.60 -2.58 -9.56
CA TYR A 29 3.17 -1.30 -10.14
C TYR A 29 2.91 -0.26 -9.05
N ARG A 30 2.89 1.01 -9.48
CA ARG A 30 2.35 2.11 -8.69
C ARG A 30 1.57 3.09 -9.56
N ILE A 31 0.53 3.69 -9.01
CA ILE A 31 -0.20 4.81 -9.58
C ILE A 31 -0.20 5.90 -8.53
N CYS A 32 0.33 7.07 -8.85
CA CYS A 32 0.40 8.21 -7.95
C CYS A 32 -0.55 9.30 -8.46
N GLY A 33 -1.29 9.93 -7.55
CA GLY A 33 -2.15 11.06 -7.89
C GLY A 33 -1.36 12.28 -8.36
N SER A 34 -2.01 13.14 -9.14
CA SER A 34 -1.41 14.39 -9.63
C SER A 34 -1.34 15.49 -8.56
N GLY A 35 -2.20 15.43 -7.54
CA GLY A 35 -2.16 16.36 -6.41
C GLY A 35 -0.93 16.11 -5.54
N ARG A 36 -0.31 17.19 -5.07
CA ARG A 36 0.87 17.15 -4.21
C ARG A 36 0.56 17.78 -2.86
N SER A 37 1.13 17.20 -1.82
CA SER A 37 1.05 17.67 -0.44
C SER A 37 2.37 18.33 0.01
N SER A 38 3.24 18.70 -0.94
CA SER A 38 4.51 19.39 -0.69
C SER A 38 4.27 20.61 0.20
N GLY A 39 4.80 20.60 1.43
CA GLY A 39 4.65 21.69 2.39
C GLY A 39 3.45 21.57 3.34
N SER A 40 2.65 20.50 3.26
CA SER A 40 1.66 20.22 4.30
C SER A 40 2.34 19.79 5.60
N ALA A 41 2.01 20.47 6.70
CA ALA A 41 2.61 20.20 8.00
C ALA A 41 2.30 18.77 8.46
N GLY A 42 3.35 18.04 8.85
CA GLY A 42 3.25 16.68 9.37
C GLY A 42 2.89 15.60 8.34
N PHE A 43 3.08 15.85 7.04
CA PHE A 43 2.79 14.84 6.01
C PHE A 43 3.50 13.50 6.27
N GLU A 44 4.82 13.54 6.47
CA GLU A 44 5.64 12.34 6.69
C GLU A 44 5.17 11.59 7.94
N GLU A 45 4.99 12.28 9.06
CA GLU A 45 4.50 11.69 10.33
C GLU A 45 3.13 11.04 10.18
N LYS A 46 2.18 11.68 9.48
CA LYS A 46 0.85 11.12 9.24
C LYS A 46 0.90 9.88 8.36
N MET A 47 1.78 9.87 7.35
CA MET A 47 1.97 8.73 6.48
C MET A 47 2.57 7.56 7.25
N ASP A 48 3.65 7.79 8.00
CA ASP A 48 4.29 6.77 8.84
C ASP A 48 3.29 6.15 9.81
N PHE A 49 2.52 6.96 10.53
CA PHE A 49 1.52 6.46 11.45
C PHE A 49 0.38 5.69 10.76
N ALA A 50 -0.03 6.12 9.56
CA ALA A 50 -1.02 5.39 8.77
C ALA A 50 -0.50 4.00 8.36
N PHE A 51 0.78 3.89 7.99
CA PHE A 51 1.41 2.61 7.68
C PHE A 51 1.59 1.72 8.92
N ASP A 52 1.97 2.29 10.07
CA ASP A 52 2.02 1.55 11.35
C ASP A 52 0.64 0.95 11.70
N LYS A 53 -0.42 1.71 11.46
CA LYS A 53 -1.80 1.24 11.66
C LYS A 53 -2.18 0.12 10.69
N LEU A 54 -1.75 0.23 9.43
CA LEU A 54 -1.93 -0.82 8.43
C LEU A 54 -1.22 -2.11 8.85
N GLU A 55 0.06 -2.03 9.18
CA GLU A 55 0.86 -3.17 9.63
C GLU A 55 0.24 -3.82 10.88
N SER A 56 -0.01 -3.02 11.91
CA SER A 56 -0.58 -3.50 13.18
C SER A 56 -1.96 -4.11 12.98
N GLY A 57 -2.79 -3.50 12.14
CA GLY A 57 -4.14 -3.97 11.84
C GLY A 57 -4.14 -5.30 11.10
N ILE A 58 -3.18 -5.51 10.19
CA ILE A 58 -2.96 -6.80 9.53
C ILE A 58 -2.45 -7.85 10.53
N LYS A 59 -1.40 -7.53 11.30
CA LYS A 59 -0.76 -8.49 12.22
C LYS A 59 -1.73 -9.01 13.27
N ASN A 60 -2.54 -8.10 13.83
CA ASN A 60 -3.48 -8.40 14.89
C ASN A 60 -4.90 -8.75 14.39
N GLY A 61 -5.14 -8.71 13.08
CA GLY A 61 -6.43 -8.97 12.47
C GLY A 61 -6.76 -10.46 12.37
N SER A 62 -8.03 -10.78 12.13
CA SER A 62 -8.45 -12.16 11.80
C SER A 62 -8.41 -12.45 10.28
N VAL A 63 -8.14 -11.44 9.47
CA VAL A 63 -8.06 -11.49 8.01
C VAL A 63 -6.89 -10.66 7.52
N LEU A 64 -6.35 -10.97 6.35
CA LEU A 64 -5.20 -10.27 5.74
C LEU A 64 -5.62 -8.98 5.01
N PHE A 65 -6.49 -8.21 5.65
CA PHE A 65 -7.04 -6.97 5.13
C PHE A 65 -7.17 -5.96 6.27
N TYR A 66 -6.82 -4.72 5.99
CA TYR A 66 -7.04 -3.61 6.89
C TYR A 66 -7.54 -2.39 6.12
N THR A 67 -8.39 -1.60 6.77
CA THR A 67 -8.73 -0.25 6.35
C THR A 67 -8.91 0.63 7.57
N GLY A 68 -8.47 1.89 7.46
CA GLY A 68 -8.59 2.86 8.53
C GLY A 68 -8.21 4.25 8.08
N SER A 69 -8.30 5.18 9.01
CA SER A 69 -7.88 6.56 8.80
C SER A 69 -7.11 7.07 10.01
N TYR A 70 -6.10 7.89 9.75
CA TYR A 70 -5.40 8.67 10.75
C TYR A 70 -5.37 10.14 10.32
N GLU A 71 -5.92 11.02 11.14
CA GLU A 71 -6.14 12.43 10.82
C GLU A 71 -6.77 12.65 9.43
N SER A 72 -5.99 13.13 8.46
CA SER A 72 -6.39 13.41 7.09
C SER A 72 -6.00 12.31 6.10
N VAL A 73 -5.42 11.20 6.57
CA VAL A 73 -4.93 10.10 5.74
C VAL A 73 -5.87 8.91 5.88
N TYR A 74 -6.39 8.43 4.76
CA TYR A 74 -7.07 7.16 4.64
C TYR A 74 -6.12 6.12 4.04
N ILE A 75 -6.10 4.92 4.60
CA ILE A 75 -5.28 3.80 4.12
C ILE A 75 -6.09 2.51 4.11
N LEU A 76 -5.85 1.69 3.10
CA LEU A 76 -6.23 0.29 3.11
C LEU A 76 -5.09 -0.56 2.56
N GLY A 77 -5.01 -1.79 3.03
CA GLY A 77 -4.12 -2.78 2.46
C GLY A 77 -4.75 -4.17 2.49
N GLN A 78 -4.41 -4.96 1.48
CA GLN A 78 -4.88 -6.32 1.30
C GLN A 78 -3.73 -7.20 0.85
N CYS A 79 -3.42 -8.24 1.60
CA CYS A 79 -2.42 -9.22 1.18
C CYS A 79 -3.01 -10.38 0.40
N GLU A 80 -2.10 -11.13 -0.23
CA GLU A 80 -2.41 -12.45 -0.80
C GLU A 80 -2.83 -13.42 0.30
N GLY A 81 -3.84 -14.26 0.01
CA GLY A 81 -4.53 -15.09 1.00
C GLY A 81 -3.72 -16.27 1.55
N ASP A 82 -2.54 -16.54 0.99
CA ASP A 82 -1.66 -17.66 1.35
C ASP A 82 -0.53 -17.27 2.32
N LEU A 83 -0.49 -16.00 2.75
CA LEU A 83 0.50 -15.49 3.72
C LEU A 83 0.02 -15.64 5.16
N SER A 84 0.96 -15.71 6.10
CA SER A 84 0.63 -15.49 7.50
C SER A 84 0.41 -14.00 7.79
N ASN A 85 -0.30 -13.67 8.87
CA ASN A 85 -0.48 -12.29 9.32
C ASN A 85 0.86 -11.57 9.55
N ASN A 86 1.85 -12.27 10.10
CA ASN A 86 3.17 -11.69 10.36
C ASN A 86 3.90 -11.39 9.04
N ASP A 87 3.96 -12.36 8.12
CA ASP A 87 4.62 -12.16 6.82
C ASP A 87 3.95 -11.04 6.02
N CYS A 88 2.62 -10.98 6.04
CA CYS A 88 1.82 -9.93 5.40
C CYS A 88 2.07 -8.55 6.04
N GLY A 89 2.12 -8.48 7.38
CA GLY A 89 2.41 -7.24 8.10
C GLY A 89 3.82 -6.73 7.85
N ASP A 90 4.82 -7.61 7.95
CA ASP A 90 6.23 -7.27 7.67
C ASP A 90 6.41 -6.75 6.24
N CYS A 91 5.69 -7.34 5.26
CA CYS A 91 5.67 -6.85 3.88
C CYS A 91 5.03 -5.46 3.70
N ALA A 92 4.09 -5.07 4.58
CA ALA A 92 3.48 -3.74 4.54
C ALA A 92 4.46 -2.64 5.01
N TYR A 93 5.34 -2.97 5.96
CA TYR A 93 6.23 -2.02 6.64
C TYR A 93 7.65 -1.97 6.07
N GLU A 94 8.20 -3.05 5.51
CA GLU A 94 9.59 -3.05 4.99
C GLU A 94 9.83 -2.08 3.80
N LYS A 95 8.82 -1.31 3.37
CA LYS A 95 8.91 -0.37 2.23
C LYS A 95 8.24 0.97 2.45
N THR A 96 8.08 1.42 3.70
CA THR A 96 7.43 2.68 4.10
C THR A 96 8.13 3.97 3.63
N ASP A 97 8.98 3.93 2.59
CA ASP A 97 9.10 5.10 1.74
C ASP A 97 7.95 5.05 0.75
N PHE A 98 6.90 5.84 1.02
CA PHE A 98 5.73 5.93 0.15
C PHE A 98 6.21 6.18 -1.28
N GLN A 99 6.04 5.17 -2.13
CA GLN A 99 6.60 5.13 -3.48
C GLN A 99 6.10 6.25 -4.40
N CYS A 100 5.13 7.03 -3.92
CA CYS A 100 4.51 8.17 -4.58
C CYS A 100 4.94 9.52 -3.98
N GLY A 101 5.95 9.56 -3.10
CA GLY A 101 6.59 10.76 -2.59
C GLY A 101 5.64 11.69 -1.83
N ASP A 102 5.39 12.88 -2.36
CA ASP A 102 4.48 13.87 -1.78
C ASP A 102 3.07 13.81 -2.40
N SER A 103 2.73 12.78 -3.16
CA SER A 103 1.41 12.68 -3.78
C SER A 103 0.29 12.52 -2.74
N VAL A 104 -0.83 13.22 -2.94
CA VAL A 104 -2.00 13.13 -2.07
C VAL A 104 -2.74 11.78 -2.18
N SER A 105 -2.36 10.94 -3.13
CA SER A 105 -2.93 9.59 -3.25
C SER A 105 -1.98 8.63 -3.96
N GLY A 106 -2.08 7.35 -3.61
CA GLY A 106 -1.25 6.32 -4.20
C GLY A 106 -1.95 4.97 -4.21
N GLN A 107 -1.77 4.22 -5.29
CA GLN A 107 -2.03 2.78 -5.37
C GLN A 107 -0.71 2.08 -5.59
N ILE A 108 -0.38 1.12 -4.75
CA ILE A 108 0.87 0.37 -4.79
C ILE A 108 0.51 -1.11 -4.81
N LEU A 109 1.04 -1.86 -5.78
CA LEU A 109 1.03 -3.32 -5.74
C LEU A 109 2.45 -3.85 -5.65
N GLN A 110 2.67 -4.69 -4.66
CA GLN A 110 3.86 -5.50 -4.52
C GLN A 110 3.51 -6.98 -4.70
N ILE A 111 4.52 -7.84 -4.65
CA ILE A 111 4.31 -9.29 -4.80
C ILE A 111 3.29 -9.83 -3.78
N TYR A 112 3.15 -9.26 -2.58
CA TYR A 112 2.27 -9.85 -1.58
C TYR A 112 1.17 -8.94 -1.05
N ILE A 113 1.14 -7.68 -1.45
CA ILE A 113 0.19 -6.70 -0.91
C ILE A 113 -0.21 -5.65 -1.92
N TYR A 114 -1.49 -5.29 -1.91
CA TYR A 114 -2.02 -4.08 -2.52
C TYR A 114 -2.28 -3.05 -1.42
N ILE A 115 -1.86 -1.80 -1.66
CA ILE A 115 -2.04 -0.68 -0.74
C ILE A 115 -2.69 0.47 -1.51
N TYR A 116 -3.73 1.06 -0.93
CA TYR A 116 -4.31 2.31 -1.41
C TYR A 116 -4.33 3.35 -0.30
N ILE A 117 -3.85 4.54 -0.63
CA ILE A 117 -3.74 5.67 0.28
C ILE A 117 -4.36 6.90 -0.39
N TYR A 118 -5.08 7.68 0.40
CA TYR A 118 -5.67 8.94 -0.02
C TYR A 118 -5.67 9.93 1.13
N ILE A 119 -5.28 11.17 0.86
CA ILE A 119 -5.32 12.26 1.82
C ILE A 119 -6.51 13.16 1.49
N PHE A 120 -7.38 13.36 2.47
CA PHE A 120 -8.51 14.28 2.34
C PHE A 120 -8.13 15.67 2.86
N ASN A 121 -8.78 16.71 2.32
CA ASN A 121 -8.59 18.13 2.68
C ASN A 121 -7.24 18.78 2.29
N THR A 122 -6.46 18.21 1.37
CA THR A 122 -5.16 18.74 0.91
C THR A 122 -5.21 19.60 -0.37
N ILE A 123 -6.36 20.19 -0.71
CA ILE A 123 -6.42 21.11 -1.87
C ILE A 123 -5.78 22.45 -1.50
N THR A 124 -4.45 22.53 -1.60
CA THR A 124 -3.79 23.78 -2.00
C THR A 124 -3.52 23.69 -3.48
N ILE A 125 -4.41 24.28 -4.27
CA ILE A 125 -4.17 24.53 -5.69
C ILE A 125 -2.91 25.40 -5.75
N PRO A 126 -1.82 24.98 -6.42
CA PRO A 126 -0.70 25.87 -6.66
C PRO A 126 -1.22 27.02 -7.53
N HIS A 127 -1.13 28.24 -7.01
CA HIS A 127 -1.38 29.47 -7.74
C HIS A 127 -0.30 29.71 -8.79
#